data_AF-A0A6B3IFL6-F1
#
_entry.id   AF-A0A6B3IFL6-F1
#
_cell.length_a   1.000
_cell.length_b   1.000
_cell.length_c   1.000
_cell.angle_alpha   90.00
_cell.angle_beta   90.00
_cell.angle_gamma   90.00
#
_symmetry.space_group_name_H-M   'P 1'
#
loop_
_entity.id
_entity.type
_entity.pdbx_description
1 polymer ?
#
loop_
_entity_poly.entity_id
_entity_poly.type
_entity_poly.pdbx_seq_one_letter_code
_entity_poly.pdbx_strand_id
1 'polypeptide(L)'
;GVTLRNLLLRFGTATQALTETRARLAVSEAVEGERTRLAREMHDSVAKTLHGLALAADGLARSADRMDPPTVRHQAGLVARAARRAAAESRELLTDLRREQGLEGGVDVITELAAQAADFTARHPVTATFRRLGENTPVPPIPQAVARQLLTVASEALENANRHAGPT
;
A
#
# COMPACT_ATOMS: atom_id res chain seq x y z
N GLY A 1 6.81 44.52 27.49
CA GLY A 1 6.20 43.34 28.15
C GLY A 1 5.29 42.56 27.22
N VAL A 2 4.18 43.14 26.77
CA VAL A 2 3.12 42.43 26.02
C VAL A 2 3.41 42.29 24.53
N THR A 3 4.01 43.30 23.89
CA THR A 3 4.39 43.29 22.46
C THR A 3 5.46 42.26 22.14
N LEU A 4 6.52 42.18 22.94
CA LEU A 4 7.58 41.17 22.77
C LEU A 4 7.06 39.74 22.95
N ARG A 5 6.18 39.52 23.93
CA ARG A 5 5.52 38.23 24.16
C ARG A 5 4.62 37.83 22.99
N ASN A 6 3.85 38.77 22.45
CA ASN A 6 3.01 38.53 21.26
C ASN A 6 3.86 38.17 20.03
N LEU A 7 4.99 38.86 19.84
CA LEU A 7 5.93 38.59 18.76
C LEU A 7 6.53 37.18 18.88
N LEU A 8 7.00 36.80 20.08
CA LEU A 8 7.56 35.46 20.34
C LEU A 8 6.54 34.34 20.11
N LEU A 9 5.28 34.53 20.52
CA LEU A 9 4.21 33.57 20.27
C LEU A 9 3.94 33.41 18.77
N ARG A 10 3.85 34.52 18.02
CA ARG A 10 3.65 34.49 16.55
C ARG A 10 4.81 33.80 15.83
N PHE A 11 6.05 34.06 16.25
CA PHE A 11 7.22 33.34 15.72
C PHE A 11 7.14 31.84 16.01
N GLY A 12 6.82 31.44 17.24
CA GLY A 12 6.63 30.02 17.59
C GLY A 12 5.58 29.32 16.72
N THR A 13 4.42 29.96 16.52
CA THR A 13 3.36 29.41 15.65
C THR A 13 3.79 29.31 14.19
N ALA A 14 4.55 30.30 13.68
CA ALA A 14 5.05 30.28 12.31
C ALA A 14 6.11 29.18 12.11
N THR A 15 7.02 28.99 13.07
CA THR A 15 8.03 27.92 13.04
C THR A 15 7.38 26.53 13.11
N GLN A 16 6.34 26.36 13.93
CA GLN A 16 5.58 25.11 14.00
C GLN A 16 4.87 24.81 12.67
N ALA A 17 4.17 25.78 12.10
CA ALA A 17 3.49 25.63 10.80
C ALA A 17 4.48 25.30 9.67
N LEU A 18 5.65 25.92 9.66
CA LEU A 18 6.71 25.62 8.69
C LEU A 18 7.26 24.20 8.86
N THR A 19 7.46 23.76 10.10
CA THR A 19 7.95 22.40 10.40
C THR A 19 6.94 21.35 9.98
N GLU A 20 5.66 21.58 10.26
CA GLU A 20 4.58 20.70 9.83
C GLU A 20 4.47 20.62 8.30
N THR A 21 4.58 21.77 7.61
CA THR A 21 4.57 21.81 6.15
C THR A 21 5.76 21.04 5.57
N ARG A 22 6.95 21.21 6.14
CA ARG A 22 8.15 20.46 5.73
C ARG A 22 8.02 18.97 5.96
N ALA A 23 7.44 18.55 7.09
CA ALA A 23 7.19 17.14 7.37
C ALA A 23 6.20 16.54 6.36
N ARG A 24 5.12 17.26 6.03
CA ARG A 24 4.15 16.83 5.00
C ARG A 24 4.79 16.71 3.62
N LEU A 25 5.62 17.68 3.24
CA LEU A 25 6.36 17.62 1.97
C LEU A 25 7.34 16.45 1.94
N ALA A 26 8.12 16.24 2.99
CA ALA A 26 9.05 15.11 3.08
C ALA A 26 8.34 13.75 2.98
N VAL A 27 7.17 13.61 3.62
CA VAL A 27 6.33 12.41 3.50
C VAL A 27 5.82 12.25 2.06
N SER A 28 5.34 13.32 1.43
CA SER A 28 4.86 13.29 0.05
C SER A 28 5.98 12.90 -0.93
N GLU A 29 7.17 13.48 -0.76
CA GLU A 29 8.35 13.17 -1.57
C GLU A 29 8.80 11.72 -1.37
N ALA A 30 8.79 11.22 -0.14
CA ALA A 30 9.10 9.83 0.15
C ALA A 30 8.10 8.87 -0.51
N VAL A 31 6.80 9.19 -0.48
CA VAL A 31 5.74 8.39 -1.13
C VAL A 31 5.91 8.36 -2.65
N GLU A 32 6.15 9.51 -3.30
CA GLU A 32 6.37 9.55 -4.75
C GLU A 32 7.69 8.87 -5.16
N GLY A 33 8.73 8.99 -4.31
CA GLY A 33 9.99 8.26 -4.48
C GLY A 33 9.80 6.75 -4.46
N GLU A 34 9.04 6.26 -3.48
CA GLU A 34 8.68 4.84 -3.35
C GLU A 34 7.85 4.36 -4.54
N ARG A 35 6.85 5.14 -4.94
CA ARG A 35 6.02 4.86 -6.14
C ARG A 35 6.88 4.71 -7.40
N THR A 36 7.83 5.60 -7.59
CA THR A 36 8.72 5.58 -8.75
C THR A 36 9.66 4.36 -8.70
N ARG A 37 10.12 3.97 -7.50
CA ARG A 37 10.94 2.76 -7.30
C ARG A 37 10.14 1.50 -7.64
N LEU A 38 8.95 1.34 -7.06
CA LEU A 38 8.07 0.19 -7.30
C LEU A 38 7.70 0.07 -8.79
N ALA A 39 7.37 1.17 -9.46
CA ALA A 39 7.08 1.17 -10.90
C ALA A 39 8.27 0.66 -11.74
N ARG A 40 9.51 1.04 -11.36
CA ARG A 40 10.73 0.57 -12.03
C ARG A 40 10.98 -0.92 -11.77
N GLU A 41 10.88 -1.37 -10.52
CA GLU A 41 11.08 -2.78 -10.17
C GLU A 41 10.05 -3.69 -10.86
N MET A 42 8.79 -3.24 -10.93
CA MET A 42 7.71 -3.89 -11.67
C MET A 42 8.01 -3.98 -13.16
N HIS A 43 8.38 -2.86 -13.79
CA HIS A 43 8.72 -2.83 -15.21
C HIS A 43 9.89 -3.76 -15.51
N ASP A 44 10.94 -3.75 -14.69
CA ASP A 44 12.11 -4.59 -14.85
C ASP A 44 11.78 -6.08 -14.71
N SER A 45 10.94 -6.45 -13.74
CA SER A 45 10.52 -7.84 -13.52
C SER A 45 9.70 -8.38 -14.70
N VAL A 46 8.72 -7.60 -15.18
CA VAL A 46 7.89 -7.96 -16.32
C VAL A 46 8.72 -8.03 -17.60
N ALA A 47 9.58 -7.04 -17.85
CA ALA A 47 10.45 -6.99 -19.02
C ALA A 47 11.40 -8.20 -19.09
N LYS A 48 12.03 -8.57 -17.97
CA LYS A 48 12.90 -9.76 -17.88
C LYS A 48 12.12 -11.04 -18.19
N THR A 49 10.92 -11.18 -17.64
CA THR A 49 10.08 -12.36 -17.85
C THR A 49 9.64 -12.49 -19.30
N LEU A 50 9.19 -11.39 -19.92
CA LEU A 50 8.81 -11.35 -21.33
C LEU A 50 10.01 -11.62 -22.26
N HIS A 51 11.18 -11.09 -21.92
CA HIS A 51 12.40 -11.35 -22.68
C HIS A 51 12.79 -12.84 -22.65
N GLY A 52 12.71 -13.48 -21.48
CA GLY A 52 12.94 -14.92 -21.35
C GLY A 52 11.95 -15.76 -22.16
N LEU A 53 10.67 -15.37 -22.19
CA LEU A 53 9.65 -16.02 -23.02
C LEU A 53 9.93 -15.86 -24.52
N ALA A 54 10.35 -14.66 -24.94
CA ALA A 54 10.73 -14.39 -26.32
C ALA A 54 11.91 -15.28 -26.74
N LEU A 55 12.97 -15.36 -25.92
CA LEU A 55 14.12 -16.23 -26.17
C LEU A 55 13.75 -17.71 -26.26
N ALA A 56 12.85 -18.18 -25.39
CA ALA A 56 12.37 -19.57 -25.41
C ALA A 56 11.54 -19.87 -26.66
N ALA A 57 10.65 -18.95 -27.06
CA ALA A 57 9.84 -19.08 -28.27
C ALA A 57 10.71 -19.06 -29.54
N ASP A 58 11.68 -18.16 -29.59
CA ASP A 58 12.68 -18.06 -30.66
C ASP A 58 13.54 -19.32 -30.78
N GLY A 59 13.99 -19.86 -29.64
CA GLY A 59 14.73 -21.12 -29.58
C GLY A 59 13.92 -22.29 -30.13
N LEU A 60 12.64 -22.37 -29.75
CA LEU A 60 11.71 -23.36 -30.26
C LEU A 60 11.49 -23.22 -31.77
N ALA A 61 11.25 -21.99 -32.26
CA ALA A 61 11.05 -21.73 -33.68
C ALA A 61 12.26 -22.14 -34.53
N ARG A 62 13.49 -21.81 -34.09
CA ARG A 62 14.72 -22.17 -34.81
C ARG A 62 15.05 -23.66 -34.81
N SER A 63 14.54 -24.41 -33.84
CA SER A 63 14.85 -25.84 -33.70
C SER A 63 13.72 -26.76 -34.17
N ALA A 64 12.55 -26.20 -34.52
CA ALA A 64 11.35 -26.95 -34.88
C ALA A 64 11.57 -27.96 -36.01
N ASP A 65 12.30 -27.58 -37.06
CA ASP A 65 12.59 -28.44 -38.23
C ASP A 65 13.46 -29.66 -37.88
N ARG A 66 14.14 -29.64 -36.72
CA ARG A 66 15.01 -30.72 -36.24
C ARG A 66 14.35 -31.56 -35.15
N MET A 67 13.12 -31.25 -34.77
CA MET A 67 12.35 -31.94 -33.74
C MET A 67 11.19 -32.72 -34.34
N ASP A 68 10.83 -33.83 -33.71
CA ASP A 68 9.61 -34.54 -34.06
C ASP A 68 8.36 -33.72 -33.65
N PRO A 69 7.25 -33.80 -34.40
CA PRO A 69 6.05 -33.00 -34.13
C PRO A 69 5.48 -33.12 -32.70
N PRO A 70 5.48 -34.30 -32.05
CA PRO A 70 5.11 -34.43 -30.64
C PRO A 70 5.98 -33.57 -29.70
N THR A 71 7.30 -33.57 -29.90
CA THR A 71 8.23 -32.76 -29.09
C THR A 71 8.01 -31.26 -29.30
N VAL A 72 7.82 -30.80 -30.54
CA VAL A 72 7.50 -29.40 -30.84
C VAL A 72 6.22 -28.97 -30.10
N ARG A 73 5.17 -29.80 -30.16
CA ARG A 73 3.89 -29.56 -29.46
C ARG A 73 4.08 -29.49 -27.95
N HIS A 74 4.90 -30.37 -27.37
CA HIS A 74 5.19 -30.36 -25.94
C HIS A 74 5.92 -29.07 -25.51
N GLN A 75 6.97 -28.69 -26.23
CA GLN A 75 7.76 -27.49 -25.95
C GLN A 75 6.94 -26.20 -26.13
N ALA A 76 6.12 -26.11 -27.19
CA ALA A 76 5.17 -25.01 -27.37
C ALA A 76 4.19 -24.90 -26.19
N GLY A 77 3.74 -26.05 -25.67
CA GLY A 77 2.90 -26.11 -24.48
C GLY A 77 3.59 -25.59 -23.21
N LEU A 78 4.90 -25.84 -23.05
CA LEU A 78 5.69 -25.30 -21.93
C LEU A 78 5.80 -23.76 -22.02
N VAL A 79 6.13 -23.23 -23.19
CA VAL A 79 6.19 -21.77 -23.44
C VAL A 79 4.83 -21.11 -23.16
N ALA A 80 3.74 -21.70 -23.66
CA ALA A 80 2.39 -21.18 -23.42
C ALA A 80 2.00 -21.21 -21.93
N ARG A 81 2.37 -22.26 -21.18
CA ARG A 81 2.14 -22.32 -19.72
C ARG A 81 2.94 -21.25 -18.98
N ALA A 82 4.20 -21.08 -19.33
CA ALA A 82 5.07 -20.06 -18.73
C ALA A 82 4.51 -18.64 -19.00
N ALA A 83 4.05 -18.37 -20.23
CA ALA A 83 3.44 -17.09 -20.58
C ALA A 83 2.14 -16.82 -19.78
N ARG A 84 1.26 -17.82 -19.63
CA ARG A 84 0.04 -17.68 -18.82
C ARG A 84 0.33 -17.43 -17.35
N ARG A 85 1.36 -18.09 -16.79
CA ARG A 85 1.81 -17.88 -15.41
C ARG A 85 2.32 -16.46 -15.23
N ALA A 86 3.24 -16.01 -16.08
CA ALA A 86 3.76 -14.64 -16.06
C ALA A 86 2.65 -13.58 -16.15
N ALA A 87 1.65 -13.82 -16.99
CA ALA A 87 0.49 -12.92 -17.11
C ALA A 87 -0.41 -12.93 -15.86
N ALA A 88 -0.52 -14.05 -15.15
CA ALA A 88 -1.26 -14.13 -13.89
C ALA A 88 -0.52 -13.37 -12.77
N GLU A 89 0.77 -13.60 -12.61
CA GLU A 89 1.64 -12.91 -11.65
C GLU A 89 1.65 -11.39 -11.91
N SER A 90 1.73 -10.97 -13.18
CA SER A 90 1.65 -9.55 -13.55
C SER A 90 0.31 -8.93 -13.17
N ARG A 91 -0.81 -9.66 -13.33
CA ARG A 91 -2.14 -9.17 -12.93
C ARG A 91 -2.26 -9.08 -11.42
N GLU A 92 -1.78 -10.07 -10.69
CA GLU A 92 -1.78 -10.09 -9.22
C GLU A 92 -1.02 -8.90 -8.64
N LEU A 93 0.22 -8.69 -9.10
CA LEU A 93 1.03 -7.54 -8.70
C LEU A 93 0.37 -6.20 -9.05
N LEU A 94 -0.28 -6.10 -10.22
CA LEU A 94 -1.05 -4.90 -10.58
C LEU A 94 -2.27 -4.72 -9.69
N THR A 95 -2.96 -5.79 -9.30
CA THR A 95 -4.09 -5.74 -8.37
C THR A 95 -3.63 -5.33 -6.98
N ASP A 96 -2.52 -5.85 -6.48
CA ASP A 96 -1.93 -5.44 -5.19
C ASP A 96 -1.52 -3.98 -5.21
N LEU A 97 -0.84 -3.52 -6.27
CA LEU A 97 -0.52 -2.11 -6.44
C LEU A 97 -1.78 -1.25 -6.53
N ARG A 98 -2.84 -1.75 -7.18
CA ARG A 98 -4.13 -1.05 -7.29
C ARG A 98 -4.84 -0.97 -5.94
N ARG A 99 -4.73 -2.00 -5.10
CA ARG A 99 -5.16 -1.97 -3.70
C ARG A 99 -4.35 -0.94 -2.93
N GLU A 100 -3.03 -1.02 -2.96
CA GLU A 100 -2.06 -0.07 -2.35
C GLU A 100 -2.20 1.39 -2.83
N GLN A 101 -2.78 1.60 -4.01
CA GLN A 101 -3.09 2.92 -4.55
C GLN A 101 -4.55 3.34 -4.33
N GLY A 102 -5.38 2.50 -3.71
CA GLY A 102 -6.79 2.76 -3.42
C GLY A 102 -7.66 2.94 -4.67
N LEU A 103 -7.30 2.30 -5.77
CA LEU A 103 -7.93 2.44 -7.09
C LEU A 103 -9.07 1.42 -7.33
N GLU A 104 -9.17 0.37 -6.52
CA GLU A 104 -10.38 -0.46 -6.40
C GLU A 104 -11.14 0.00 -5.18
N GLY A 105 -12.38 0.49 -5.39
CA GLY A 105 -13.37 0.94 -4.39
C GLY A 105 -12.87 1.03 -2.96
N GLY A 106 -12.79 2.25 -2.43
CA GLY A 106 -12.13 2.62 -1.17
C GLY A 106 -12.26 1.65 0.02
N VAL A 107 -11.48 1.93 1.06
CA VAL A 107 -11.47 1.12 2.28
C VAL A 107 -12.73 1.38 3.10
N ASP A 108 -13.38 0.30 3.53
CA ASP A 108 -14.36 0.35 4.61
C ASP A 108 -13.65 0.60 5.94
N VAL A 109 -13.39 1.87 6.24
CA VAL A 109 -12.66 2.30 7.43
C VAL A 109 -13.36 1.93 8.73
N ILE A 110 -14.68 1.68 8.70
CA ILE A 110 -15.44 1.31 9.89
C ILE A 110 -15.09 -0.11 10.32
N THR A 111 -15.07 -1.04 9.36
CA THR A 111 -14.66 -2.43 9.60
C THR A 111 -13.21 -2.50 10.10
N GLU A 112 -12.30 -1.75 9.47
CA GLU A 112 -10.88 -1.72 9.85
C GLU A 112 -10.64 -1.13 11.25
N LEU A 113 -11.28 -0.01 11.60
CA LEU A 113 -11.15 0.58 12.95
C LEU A 113 -11.73 -0.33 14.05
N ALA A 114 -12.81 -1.06 13.76
CA ALA A 114 -13.37 -2.04 14.68
C ALA A 114 -12.40 -3.21 14.91
N ALA A 115 -11.82 -3.75 13.84
CA ALA A 115 -10.82 -4.83 13.92
C ALA A 115 -9.58 -4.37 14.69
N GLN A 116 -9.10 -3.16 14.45
CA GLN A 116 -7.94 -2.60 15.15
C GLN A 116 -8.16 -2.47 16.66
N ALA A 117 -9.36 -2.08 17.10
CA ALA A 117 -9.70 -2.02 18.52
C ALA A 117 -9.76 -3.42 19.16
N ALA A 118 -10.27 -4.43 18.43
CA ALA A 118 -10.27 -5.82 18.88
C ALA A 118 -8.85 -6.39 19.01
N ASP A 119 -8.00 -6.18 18.00
CA ASP A 119 -6.59 -6.58 18.01
C ASP A 119 -5.79 -5.88 19.11
N PHE A 120 -6.10 -4.61 19.38
CA PHE A 120 -5.49 -3.90 20.49
C PHE A 120 -5.85 -4.54 21.83
N THR A 121 -7.13 -4.84 22.05
CA THR A 121 -7.64 -5.51 23.26
C THR A 121 -7.04 -6.90 23.44
N ALA A 122 -6.82 -7.65 22.35
CA ALA A 122 -6.20 -8.97 22.44
C ALA A 122 -4.71 -8.91 22.85
N ARG A 123 -4.01 -7.80 22.53
CA ARG A 123 -2.57 -7.63 22.78
C ARG A 123 -2.25 -6.95 24.11
N HIS A 124 -3.20 -6.24 24.70
CA HIS A 124 -2.99 -5.43 25.89
C HIS A 124 -3.96 -5.81 27.01
N PRO A 125 -3.62 -5.57 28.29
CA PRO A 125 -4.51 -5.86 29.41
C PRO A 125 -5.71 -4.91 29.51
N VAL A 126 -5.84 -3.95 28.58
CA VAL A 126 -6.84 -2.88 28.59
C VAL A 126 -7.82 -3.12 27.44
N THR A 127 -9.12 -2.94 27.71
CA THR A 127 -10.16 -3.10 26.70
C THR A 127 -10.31 -1.82 25.87
N ALA A 128 -10.14 -1.91 24.56
CA ALA A 128 -10.45 -0.86 23.61
C ALA A 128 -11.82 -1.13 22.95
N THR A 129 -12.72 -0.16 23.03
CA THR A 129 -14.06 -0.28 22.42
C THR A 129 -14.19 0.66 21.23
N PHE A 130 -14.58 0.11 20.08
CA PHE A 130 -15.00 0.90 18.93
C PHE A 130 -16.52 1.10 18.94
N ARG A 131 -16.97 2.35 18.84
CA ARG A 131 -18.39 2.70 18.73
C ARG A 131 -18.62 3.74 17.64
N ARG A 132 -19.48 3.40 16.70
CA ARG A 132 -19.92 4.32 15.65
C ARG A 132 -20.98 5.28 16.20
N LEU A 133 -20.74 6.59 16.06
CA LEU A 133 -21.73 7.61 16.37
C LEU A 133 -22.52 7.92 15.09
N GLY A 134 -23.82 7.60 15.06
CA GLY A 134 -24.66 7.77 13.87
C GLY A 134 -24.72 6.52 12.96
N GLU A 135 -25.21 5.41 13.51
CA GLU A 135 -25.31 4.12 12.82
C GLU A 135 -26.13 4.18 11.52
N ASN A 136 -27.08 5.13 11.44
CA ASN A 136 -27.97 5.31 10.30
C ASN A 136 -27.36 6.11 9.13
N THR A 137 -26.17 6.69 9.29
CA THR A 137 -25.54 7.52 8.25
C THR A 137 -24.47 6.73 7.50
N PRO A 138 -24.73 6.22 6.27
CA PRO A 138 -23.76 5.40 5.54
C PRO A 138 -22.42 6.14 5.36
N VAL A 139 -21.32 5.45 5.69
CA VAL A 139 -19.97 5.96 5.48
C VAL A 139 -19.48 5.38 4.16
N PRO A 140 -19.25 6.20 3.13
CA PRO A 140 -18.74 5.69 1.86
C PRO A 140 -17.32 5.15 2.07
N PRO A 141 -16.92 4.13 1.29
CA PRO A 141 -15.54 3.66 1.33
C PRO A 141 -14.59 4.80 0.95
N ILE A 142 -13.53 4.99 1.74
CA ILE A 142 -12.61 6.13 1.60
C ILE A 142 -11.35 5.73 0.83
N PRO A 143 -10.67 6.65 0.12
CA PRO A 143 -9.43 6.32 -0.57
C PRO A 143 -8.41 5.68 0.38
N GLN A 144 -7.70 4.65 -0.09
CA GLN A 144 -6.83 3.85 0.78
C GLN A 144 -5.72 4.67 1.43
N ALA A 145 -5.17 5.67 0.75
CA ALA A 145 -4.22 6.60 1.33
C ALA A 145 -4.80 7.33 2.57
N VAL A 146 -6.07 7.73 2.54
CA VAL A 146 -6.76 8.35 3.67
C VAL A 146 -7.02 7.34 4.78
N ALA A 147 -7.47 6.14 4.42
CA ALA A 147 -7.70 5.06 5.37
C ALA A 147 -6.43 4.68 6.14
N ARG A 148 -5.30 4.54 5.44
CA ARG A 148 -4.00 4.25 6.04
C ARG A 148 -3.62 5.31 7.08
N GLN A 149 -3.80 6.60 6.76
CA GLN A 149 -3.53 7.68 7.71
C GLN A 149 -4.45 7.60 8.92
N LEU A 150 -5.75 7.37 8.73
CA LEU A 150 -6.71 7.25 9.83
C LEU A 150 -6.41 6.08 10.77
N LEU A 151 -6.10 4.90 10.21
CA LEU A 151 -5.75 3.71 11.00
C LEU A 151 -4.42 3.89 11.75
N THR A 152 -3.45 4.56 11.13
CA THR A 152 -2.17 4.91 11.78
C THR A 152 -2.40 5.84 12.96
N VAL A 153 -3.18 6.92 12.77
CA VAL A 153 -3.53 7.87 13.84
C VAL A 153 -4.28 7.17 14.97
N ALA A 154 -5.25 6.31 14.64
CA ALA A 154 -5.99 5.55 15.65
C ALA A 154 -5.09 4.58 16.43
N SER A 155 -4.13 3.93 15.76
CA SER A 155 -3.21 2.98 16.40
C SER A 155 -2.31 3.70 17.39
N GLU A 156 -1.69 4.79 16.94
CA GLU A 156 -0.80 5.60 17.77
C GLU A 156 -1.55 6.24 18.96
N ALA A 157 -2.81 6.64 18.77
CA ALA A 157 -3.64 7.14 19.86
C ALA A 157 -3.92 6.06 20.92
N LEU A 158 -4.22 4.83 20.52
CA LEU A 158 -4.43 3.70 21.44
C LEU A 158 -3.14 3.35 22.20
N GLU A 159 -2.01 3.28 21.51
CA GLU A 159 -0.70 3.02 22.11
C GLU A 159 -0.32 4.11 23.12
N ASN A 160 -0.53 5.38 22.79
CA ASN A 160 -0.30 6.49 23.70
C ASN A 160 -1.22 6.45 24.92
N ALA A 161 -2.50 6.10 24.73
CA ALA A 161 -3.43 5.93 25.84
C ALA A 161 -2.98 4.81 26.79
N ASN A 162 -2.58 3.65 26.27
CA ASN A 162 -2.08 2.55 27.09
C ASN A 162 -0.77 2.89 27.81
N ARG A 163 0.16 3.58 27.14
CA ARG A 163 1.44 3.96 27.74
C ARG A 163 1.31 5.05 28.82
N HIS A 164 0.38 5.98 28.65
CA HIS A 164 0.38 7.23 29.41
C HIS A 164 -0.86 7.50 30.25
N ALA A 165 -2.02 6.93 29.93
CA ALA A 165 -3.27 7.28 30.62
C ALA A 165 -3.46 6.55 31.95
N GLY A 166 -2.60 5.57 32.29
CA GLY A 166 -2.82 4.65 33.41
C GLY A 166 -4.23 4.02 33.41
N PRO A 167 -4.74 3.54 32.26
CA PRO A 167 -6.11 3.04 32.18
C PRO A 167 -6.25 1.76 33.02
N THR A 168 -7.20 1.75 33.95
CA THR A 168 -7.62 0.57 34.74
C THR A 168 -8.76 -0.18 34.07
#